data_AF-A0A9D3RL77-F1
#
_entry.id   AF-A0A9D3RL77-F1
#
_cell.length_a   1.000
_cell.length_b   1.000
_cell.length_c   1.000
_cell.angle_alpha   90.00
_cell.angle_beta   90.00
_cell.angle_gamma   90.00
#
_symmetry.space_group_name_H-M   'P 1'
#
loop_
_entity.id
_entity.type
_entity.pdbx_description
1 polymer ?
#
loop_
_entity_poly.entity_id
_entity_poly.type
_entity_poly.pdbx_seq_one_letter_code
_entity_poly.pdbx_strand_id
1 'polypeptide(L)'
;MYILAIITGQQRLHRKAFCNPEDAMRHGGLQYHREDPDVERSRRAHRNDMENIFPFLFLGAVYSMTEPTLLIARVHFQVFFLARIMHTVAYLFALKAPTRSVSYTIGQVSCLSMLVQILLTVGSHW
;
A
#
# COMPACT_ATOMS: atom_id res chain seq x y z
N MET A 1 -3.59 -3.59 3.58
CA MET A 1 -2.58 -4.65 3.79
C MET A 1 -3.15 -6.03 4.13
N TYR A 2 -3.67 -6.33 5.33
CA TYR A 2 -4.14 -7.71 5.64
C TYR A 2 -5.25 -8.22 4.70
N ILE A 3 -6.21 -7.37 4.36
CA ILE A 3 -7.25 -7.70 3.36
C ILE A 3 -6.63 -8.07 2.01
N LEU A 4 -5.57 -7.36 1.57
CA LEU A 4 -4.86 -7.70 0.33
C LEU A 4 -4.18 -9.07 0.40
N ALA A 5 -3.55 -9.41 1.54
CA ALA A 5 -2.98 -10.74 1.74
C ALA A 5 -4.05 -11.85 1.62
N ILE A 6 -5.22 -11.65 2.24
CA ILE A 6 -6.35 -12.59 2.12
C ILE A 6 -6.80 -12.71 0.66
N ILE A 7 -7.01 -11.57 -0.03
CA ILE A 7 -7.40 -11.55 -1.45
C ILE A 7 -6.39 -12.29 -2.31
N THR A 8 -5.09 -12.06 -2.13
CA THR A 8 -4.04 -12.77 -2.87
C THR A 8 -4.13 -14.28 -2.63
N GLY A 9 -4.30 -14.73 -1.38
CA GLY A 9 -4.47 -16.14 -1.06
C GLY A 9 -5.70 -16.77 -1.73
N GLN A 10 -6.85 -16.09 -1.68
CA GLN A 10 -8.08 -16.53 -2.34
C GLN A 10 -7.93 -16.58 -3.86
N GLN A 11 -7.25 -15.60 -4.47
CA GLN A 11 -6.97 -15.60 -5.91
C GLN A 11 -6.11 -16.79 -6.32
N ARG A 12 -5.10 -17.16 -5.53
CA ARG A 12 -4.26 -18.36 -5.80
C ARG A 12 -5.09 -19.64 -5.83
N LEU A 13 -5.99 -19.80 -4.85
CA LEU A 13 -6.90 -20.95 -4.78
C LEU A 13 -7.87 -20.97 -5.96
N HIS A 14 -8.52 -19.84 -6.25
CA HIS A 14 -9.50 -19.73 -7.33
C HIS A 14 -8.89 -19.91 -8.73
N ARG A 15 -7.70 -19.33 -8.98
CA ARG A 15 -7.00 -19.41 -10.27
C ARG A 15 -6.14 -20.68 -10.41
N LYS A 16 -5.98 -21.46 -9.34
CA LYS A 16 -5.00 -22.56 -9.22
C LYS A 16 -3.62 -22.12 -9.73
N ALA A 17 -3.07 -21.10 -9.08
CA ALA A 17 -1.80 -20.48 -9.42
C ALA A 17 -0.97 -20.28 -8.15
N PHE A 18 -0.12 -21.26 -7.88
CA PHE A 18 0.68 -21.35 -6.66
C PHE A 18 2.14 -21.00 -6.95
N CYS A 19 2.81 -20.37 -5.98
CA CYS A 19 4.22 -19.99 -6.10
C CYS A 19 5.17 -21.12 -5.72
N ASN A 20 4.72 -22.12 -4.98
CA ASN A 20 5.56 -23.22 -4.55
C ASN A 20 5.05 -24.55 -5.13
N PRO A 21 5.93 -25.47 -5.50
CA PRO A 21 5.56 -26.75 -6.10
C PRO A 21 4.76 -27.66 -5.15
N GLU A 22 5.03 -27.62 -3.84
CA GLU A 22 4.31 -28.38 -2.82
C GLU A 22 2.83 -27.96 -2.70
N ASP A 23 2.56 -26.65 -2.79
CA ASP A 23 1.20 -26.10 -2.80
C ASP A 23 0.46 -26.53 -4.07
N ALA A 24 1.14 -26.46 -5.22
CA ALA A 24 0.58 -26.91 -6.50
C ALA A 24 0.23 -28.40 -6.47
N MET A 25 1.13 -29.24 -5.93
CA MET A 25 0.90 -30.68 -5.77
C MET A 25 -0.27 -30.96 -4.83
N ARG A 26 -0.37 -30.24 -3.70
CA ARG A 26 -1.50 -30.38 -2.75
C ARG A 26 -2.84 -30.04 -3.40
N HIS A 27 -2.85 -29.14 -4.38
CA HIS A 27 -4.06 -28.60 -5.02
C HIS A 27 -4.28 -29.09 -6.47
N GLY A 28 -3.62 -30.18 -6.87
CA GLY A 28 -3.99 -30.97 -8.05
C GLY A 28 -2.90 -31.18 -9.11
N GLY A 29 -1.67 -30.71 -8.89
CA GLY A 29 -0.50 -31.09 -9.68
C GLY A 29 0.46 -29.93 -10.00
N LEU A 30 1.70 -30.28 -10.41
CA LEU A 30 2.77 -29.34 -10.73
C LEU A 30 2.41 -28.32 -11.82
N GLN A 31 1.44 -28.61 -12.69
CA GLN A 31 0.95 -27.65 -13.69
C GLN A 31 0.34 -26.37 -13.08
N TYR A 32 -0.01 -26.40 -11.79
CA TYR A 32 -0.50 -25.22 -11.06
C TYR A 32 0.62 -24.42 -10.37
N HIS A 33 1.87 -24.87 -10.44
CA HIS A 33 3.04 -24.06 -10.10
C HIS A 33 3.32 -23.12 -11.26
N ARG A 34 2.61 -21.98 -11.25
CA ARG A 34 2.58 -21.02 -12.35
C ARG A 34 2.22 -19.63 -11.84
N GLU A 35 2.58 -18.64 -12.64
CA GLU A 35 2.13 -17.27 -12.43
C GLU A 35 0.72 -17.04 -12.99
N ASP A 36 0.00 -16.10 -12.38
CA ASP A 36 -1.31 -15.64 -12.84
C ASP A 36 -1.36 -14.10 -12.79
N PRO A 37 -1.86 -13.43 -13.84
CA PRO A 37 -1.89 -11.97 -13.89
C PRO A 37 -2.68 -11.30 -12.75
N ASP A 38 -3.73 -11.93 -12.23
CA ASP A 38 -4.55 -11.38 -11.13
C ASP A 38 -3.83 -11.55 -9.79
N VAL A 39 -3.19 -12.70 -9.57
CA VAL A 39 -2.35 -12.94 -8.40
C VAL A 39 -1.18 -11.95 -8.37
N GLU A 40 -0.50 -11.75 -9.50
CA GLU A 40 0.60 -10.79 -9.59
C GLU A 40 0.11 -9.34 -9.42
N ARG A 41 -1.12 -9.04 -9.86
CA ARG A 41 -1.74 -7.73 -9.62
C ARG A 41 -1.97 -7.46 -8.13
N SER A 42 -2.52 -8.42 -7.37
CA SER A 42 -2.71 -8.23 -5.92
C SER A 42 -1.38 -8.19 -5.17
N ARG A 43 -0.38 -8.98 -5.59
CA ARG A 43 0.99 -8.88 -5.05
C ARG A 43 1.63 -7.53 -5.27
N ARG A 44 1.52 -6.94 -6.47
CA ARG A 44 2.04 -5.59 -6.75
C ARG A 44 1.30 -4.52 -5.92
N ALA A 45 -0.01 -4.66 -5.74
CA ALA A 45 -0.77 -3.77 -4.86
C ALA A 45 -0.26 -3.85 -3.41
N HIS A 46 -0.04 -5.07 -2.90
CA HIS A 46 0.47 -5.27 -1.54
C HIS A 46 1.92 -4.77 -1.39
N ARG A 47 2.78 -4.98 -2.39
CA ARG A 47 4.14 -4.42 -2.40
C ARG A 47 4.12 -2.90 -2.34
N ASN A 48 3.28 -2.26 -3.15
CA ASN A 48 3.15 -0.80 -3.10
C ASN A 48 2.61 -0.33 -1.74
N ASP A 49 1.66 -1.06 -1.13
CA ASP A 49 1.25 -0.79 0.24
C ASP A 49 2.44 -0.81 1.21
N MET A 50 3.32 -1.80 1.15
CA MET A 50 4.53 -1.85 2.01
C MET A 50 5.45 -0.64 1.78
N GLU A 51 5.72 -0.30 0.51
CA GLU A 51 6.57 0.83 0.12
C GLU A 51 6.03 2.20 0.57
N ASN A 52 4.72 2.30 0.90
CA ASN A 52 4.07 3.57 1.21
C ASN A 52 3.61 3.65 2.67
N ILE A 53 2.99 2.59 3.17
CA ILE A 53 2.41 2.56 4.52
C ILE A 53 3.51 2.45 5.56
N PHE A 54 4.58 1.67 5.34
CA PHE A 54 5.66 1.59 6.34
C PHE A 54 6.37 2.94 6.55
N PRO A 55 6.77 3.68 5.50
CA PRO A 55 7.28 5.04 5.70
C PRO A 55 6.26 5.98 6.34
N PHE A 56 4.98 5.90 5.98
CA PHE A 56 3.93 6.71 6.61
C PHE A 56 3.78 6.42 8.10
N LEU A 57 3.83 5.16 8.53
CA LEU A 57 3.75 4.80 9.94
C LEU A 57 4.90 5.44 10.73
N PHE A 58 6.12 5.41 10.17
CA PHE A 58 7.28 6.07 10.76
C PHE A 58 7.12 7.60 10.78
N LEU A 59 6.84 8.22 9.63
CA LEU A 59 6.68 9.67 9.50
C LEU A 59 5.53 10.19 10.37
N GLY A 60 4.38 9.51 10.38
CA GLY A 60 3.22 9.91 11.16
C GLY A 60 3.46 9.82 12.66
N ALA A 61 4.21 8.81 13.13
CA ALA A 61 4.60 8.71 14.53
C ALA A 61 5.53 9.86 14.94
N VAL A 62 6.59 10.11 14.15
CA VAL A 62 7.53 11.21 14.41
C VAL A 62 6.84 12.57 14.31
N TYR A 63 6.03 12.79 13.28
CA TYR A 63 5.27 14.03 13.08
C TYR A 63 4.33 14.31 14.25
N SER A 64 3.69 13.28 14.83
CA SER A 64 2.83 13.46 16.02
C SER A 64 3.60 13.94 17.25
N MET A 65 4.92 13.71 17.32
CA MET A 65 5.80 14.18 18.39
C MET A 65 6.32 15.61 18.15
N THR A 66 6.07 16.20 16.98
CA THR A 66 6.45 17.60 16.65
C THR A 66 5.40 18.64 17.08
N GLU A 67 4.43 18.22 17.90
CA GLU A 67 3.32 19.06 18.38
C GLU A 67 2.57 19.83 17.26
N PRO A 68 2.19 19.18 16.15
CA PRO A 68 1.45 19.85 15.08
C PRO A 68 0.05 20.22 15.56
N THR A 69 -0.56 21.22 14.90
CA THR A 69 -1.97 21.53 15.14
C THR A 69 -2.83 20.30 14.81
N LEU A 70 -3.77 19.94 15.69
CA LEU A 70 -4.65 18.78 15.54
C LEU A 70 -5.36 18.73 14.18
N LEU A 71 -5.79 19.88 13.67
CA LEU A 71 -6.44 20.00 12.36
C LEU A 71 -5.51 19.54 11.23
N ILE A 72 -4.26 20.02 11.22
CA ILE A 72 -3.28 19.73 10.17
C ILE A 72 -2.88 18.25 10.20
N ALA A 73 -2.62 17.70 11.40
CA ALA A 73 -2.33 16.29 11.57
C ALA A 73 -3.48 15.39 11.07
N ARG A 74 -4.73 15.73 11.42
CA ARG A 74 -5.92 15.02 10.91
C ARG A 74 -6.01 15.05 9.39
N VAL A 75 -5.77 16.20 8.77
CA VAL A 75 -5.79 16.33 7.31
C VAL A 75 -4.72 15.44 6.68
N HIS A 76 -3.48 15.45 7.18
CA HIS A 76 -2.43 14.59 6.66
C HIS A 76 -2.79 13.10 6.71
N PHE A 77 -3.32 12.64 7.84
CA PHE A 77 -3.67 11.24 8.04
C PHE A 77 -4.88 10.82 7.22
N GLN A 78 -5.92 11.67 7.15
CA GLN A 78 -7.11 11.38 6.36
C GLN A 78 -6.81 11.37 4.86
N VAL A 79 -6.04 12.34 4.36
CA VAL A 79 -5.63 12.39 2.94
C VAL A 79 -4.84 11.15 2.58
N PHE A 80 -3.85 10.76 3.40
CA PHE A 80 -3.08 9.55 3.16
C PHE A 80 -3.98 8.30 3.18
N PHE A 81 -4.83 8.15 4.20
CA PHE A 81 -5.72 7.01 4.34
C PHE A 81 -6.66 6.84 3.15
N LEU A 82 -7.37 7.90 2.75
CA LEU A 82 -8.30 7.87 1.62
C LEU A 82 -7.56 7.63 0.30
N ALA A 83 -6.40 8.26 0.11
CA ALA A 83 -5.55 8.04 -1.06
C ALA A 83 -5.11 6.58 -1.18
N ARG A 84 -4.73 5.92 -0.06
CA ARG A 84 -4.35 4.51 -0.06
C ARG A 84 -5.53 3.59 -0.35
N ILE A 85 -6.72 3.85 0.21
CA ILE A 85 -7.93 3.08 -0.12
C ILE A 85 -8.24 3.18 -1.62
N MET A 86 -8.26 4.40 -2.16
CA MET A 86 -8.50 4.61 -3.59
C MET A 86 -7.44 3.94 -4.46
N HIS A 87 -6.17 4.00 -4.04
CA HIS A 87 -5.08 3.32 -4.74
C HIS A 87 -5.29 1.80 -4.78
N THR A 88 -5.61 1.18 -3.65
CA THR A 88 -5.90 -0.26 -3.57
C THR A 88 -7.09 -0.65 -4.45
N VAL A 89 -8.20 0.09 -4.38
CA VAL A 89 -9.40 -0.12 -5.21
C VAL A 89 -9.05 0.00 -6.69
N ALA A 90 -8.35 1.07 -7.07
CA ALA A 90 -7.92 1.28 -8.46
C ALA A 90 -7.02 0.16 -8.98
N TYR A 91 -6.16 -0.38 -8.12
CA TYR A 91 -5.26 -1.48 -8.46
C TYR A 91 -6.03 -2.79 -8.72
N LEU A 92 -6.91 -3.17 -7.78
CA LEU A 92 -7.64 -4.44 -7.81
C LEU A 92 -8.69 -4.49 -8.91
N PHE A 93 -9.46 -3.41 -9.10
CA PHE A 93 -10.52 -3.34 -10.11
C PHE A 93 -10.03 -2.89 -11.49
N ALA A 94 -8.71 -2.74 -11.67
CA ALA A 94 -8.11 -2.30 -12.93
C ALA A 94 -8.76 -1.03 -13.50
N LEU A 95 -9.04 -0.04 -12.64
CA LEU A 95 -9.67 1.20 -13.04
C LEU A 95 -8.83 1.93 -14.11
N LYS A 96 -9.51 2.68 -14.99
CA LYS A 96 -8.87 3.41 -16.09
C LYS A 96 -7.79 4.35 -15.56
N ALA A 97 -6.64 4.36 -16.23
CA ALA A 97 -5.60 5.35 -15.96
C ALA A 97 -6.15 6.77 -16.19
N PRO A 98 -5.75 7.77 -15.38
CA PRO A 98 -4.63 7.76 -14.43
C PRO A 98 -5.02 7.52 -12.96
N THR A 99 -6.22 7.00 -12.65
CA THR A 99 -6.78 6.91 -11.28
C THR A 99 -5.80 6.40 -10.23
N ARG A 100 -5.14 5.27 -10.50
CA ARG A 100 -4.13 4.69 -9.61
C ARG A 100 -2.97 5.66 -9.37
N SER A 101 -2.36 6.19 -10.43
CA SER A 101 -1.21 7.09 -10.32
C SER A 101 -1.55 8.37 -9.56
N VAL A 102 -2.72 8.95 -9.82
CA VAL A 102 -3.18 10.15 -9.11
C VAL A 102 -3.37 9.87 -7.62
N SER A 103 -4.03 8.78 -7.25
CA SER A 103 -4.20 8.39 -5.84
C SER A 103 -2.86 8.15 -5.12
N TYR A 104 -1.89 7.54 -5.80
CA TYR A 104 -0.53 7.38 -5.28
C TYR A 104 0.13 8.74 -5.01
N THR A 105 0.09 9.66 -5.98
CA THR A 105 0.70 10.99 -5.85
C THR A 105 0.08 11.79 -4.70
N ILE A 106 -1.25 11.77 -4.55
CA ILE A 106 -1.94 12.47 -3.46
C ILE A 106 -1.47 11.95 -2.09
N GLY A 107 -1.35 10.63 -1.93
CA GLY A 107 -0.82 10.04 -0.70
C GLY A 107 0.62 10.47 -0.41
N GLN A 108 1.47 10.49 -1.43
CA GLN A 108 2.87 10.88 -1.31
C GLN A 108 3.06 12.37 -0.96
N VAL A 109 2.22 13.26 -1.48
CA VAL A 109 2.25 14.69 -1.10
C VAL A 109 2.05 14.86 0.41
N SER A 110 1.16 14.06 1.03
CA SER A 110 0.97 14.08 2.48
C SER A 110 2.24 13.66 3.23
N CYS A 111 2.88 12.56 2.81
CA CYS A 111 4.13 12.08 3.40
C CYS A 111 5.27 13.09 3.23
N LEU A 112 5.43 13.68 2.05
CA LEU A 112 6.47 14.67 1.76
C LEU A 112 6.28 15.92 2.63
N SER A 113 5.04 16.38 2.79
CA SER A 113 4.73 17.52 3.66
C SER A 113 5.12 17.25 5.13
N MET A 114 4.77 16.08 5.67
CA MET A 114 5.18 15.72 7.03
C MET A 114 6.70 15.64 7.16
N LEU A 115 7.39 15.05 6.19
CA LEU A 115 8.85 14.96 6.18
C LEU A 115 9.49 16.35 6.22
N VAL A 116 9.05 17.28 5.37
CA VAL A 116 9.57 18.65 5.35
C VAL A 116 9.34 19.34 6.70
N GLN A 117 8.14 19.23 7.28
CA GLN A 117 7.83 19.83 8.58
C GLN A 117 8.69 19.24 9.73
N ILE A 118 8.92 17.92 9.71
CA ILE A 118 9.83 17.27 10.67
C ILE A 118 11.24 17.85 10.52
N LEU A 119 11.77 17.95 9.30
CA LEU A 119 13.12 18.46 9.05
C LEU A 119 13.26 19.93 9.46
N LEU A 120 12.27 20.77 9.20
CA LEU A 120 12.27 22.16 9.63
C LEU A 120 12.21 22.29 11.15
N THR A 121 11.40 21.49 11.81
CA THR A 121 11.29 21.48 13.27
C THR A 121 12.62 21.07 13.90
N VAL A 122 13.18 19.93 13.48
CA VAL A 122 14.47 19.46 13.99
C VAL A 122 15.58 20.45 13.66
N GLY A 123 15.63 20.97 12.43
CA GLY A 123 16.65 21.93 12.00
C GLY A 123 16.60 23.27 12.76
N SER A 124 15.46 23.65 13.32
CA SER A 124 15.35 24.86 14.15
C SER A 124 15.93 24.70 15.57
N HIS A 125 16.20 23.46 15.99
CA HIS A 125 16.78 23.13 17.30
C HIS A 125 18.31 22.95 17.28
N TRP A 126 18.95 23.10 16.12
CA TRP A 126 20.41 23.09 15.93
C TRP A 126 20.92 24.49 15.61
#